data_AF-A0A6M0ITB4-F1
#
_entry.id   AF-A0A6M0ITB4-F1
#
_cell.length_a   1.000
_cell.length_b   1.000
_cell.length_c   1.000
_cell.angle_alpha   90.00
_cell.angle_beta   90.00
_cell.angle_gamma   90.00
#
_symmetry.space_group_name_H-M   'P 1'
#
loop_
_entity.id
_entity.type
_entity.pdbx_description
1 polymer ?
#
loop_
_entity_poly.entity_id
_entity_poly.type
_entity_poly.pdbx_seq_one_letter_code
_entity_poly.pdbx_strand_id
1 'polypeptide(L)'
;DLNKKFTKMQLAAAISLNSAYAKRVYELLCMYKNMKDKTFKRNLVELKTMLWVIDPKTGKDSYPSWTWFQRNVLDIAVKEINGHTDITFNYKPIYGNRPGRGRKPVVEVEFAVFYQAKPEPAPLPDLHERLVKLFRLRPDQADTILATHSTEVINRQLYDIQAKTVDGKVKNVGSYTAKVFGLETKGKEK
;
A
#
# COMPACT_ATOMS: atom_id res chain seq x y z
N ASP A 1 1.65 -20.02 -18.38
CA ASP A 1 1.66 -18.54 -18.31
C ASP A 1 0.80 -17.96 -17.20
N LEU A 2 1.21 -18.09 -15.94
CA LEU A 2 0.55 -17.42 -14.80
C LEU A 2 1.10 -16.00 -14.53
N ASN A 3 2.29 -15.68 -15.04
CA ASN A 3 3.03 -14.45 -14.71
C ASN A 3 2.55 -13.18 -15.46
N LYS A 4 1.66 -13.29 -16.44
CA LYS A 4 1.21 -12.14 -17.26
C LYS A 4 -0.09 -11.48 -16.81
N LYS A 5 -0.80 -12.02 -15.81
CA LYS A 5 -2.12 -11.50 -15.39
C LYS A 5 -2.10 -10.57 -14.18
N PHE A 6 -0.99 -10.48 -13.45
CA PHE A 6 -0.84 -9.43 -12.44
C PHE A 6 -0.53 -8.11 -13.13
N THR A 7 -1.55 -7.24 -13.25
CA THR A 7 -1.35 -5.87 -13.73
C THR A 7 -0.30 -5.21 -12.83
N LYS A 8 0.70 -4.51 -13.40
CA LYS A 8 1.78 -3.85 -12.61
C LYS A 8 1.24 -3.02 -11.44
N MET A 9 0.07 -2.38 -11.63
CA MET A 9 -0.67 -1.64 -10.60
C MET A 9 -1.11 -2.52 -9.43
N GLN A 10 -1.61 -3.74 -9.68
CA GLN A 10 -2.00 -4.67 -8.62
C GLN A 10 -0.79 -5.16 -7.82
N LEU A 11 0.36 -5.32 -8.46
CA LEU A 11 1.60 -5.70 -7.78
C LEU A 11 2.09 -4.56 -6.87
N ALA A 12 2.15 -3.33 -7.38
CA ALA A 12 2.53 -2.16 -6.59
C ALA A 12 1.58 -1.94 -5.40
N ALA A 13 0.26 -2.06 -5.64
CA ALA A 13 -0.76 -2.00 -4.61
C ALA A 13 -0.54 -3.10 -3.55
N ALA A 14 -0.35 -4.36 -3.95
CA ALA A 14 -0.13 -5.47 -3.02
C ALA A 14 1.16 -5.31 -2.18
N ILE A 15 2.22 -4.71 -2.75
CA ILE A 15 3.45 -4.39 -2.03
C ILE A 15 3.23 -3.26 -1.02
N SER A 16 2.39 -2.27 -1.34
CA SER A 16 2.11 -1.11 -0.47
C SER A 16 1.28 -1.44 0.79
N LEU A 17 0.57 -2.57 0.79
CA LEU A 17 -0.20 -3.03 1.94
C LEU A 17 0.74 -3.70 2.94
N ASN A 18 0.57 -3.41 4.23
CA ASN A 18 1.42 -3.97 5.29
C ASN A 18 0.78 -5.24 5.87
N SER A 19 -0.52 -5.22 6.11
CA SER A 19 -1.23 -6.35 6.70
C SER A 19 -1.37 -7.50 5.70
N ALA A 20 -0.98 -8.71 6.12
CA ALA A 20 -1.23 -9.92 5.34
C ALA A 20 -2.73 -10.13 5.06
N TYR A 21 -3.58 -9.74 6.01
CA TYR A 21 -5.03 -9.77 5.82
C TYR A 21 -5.50 -8.70 4.83
N ALA A 22 -4.94 -7.48 4.87
CA ALA A 22 -5.27 -6.45 3.89
C ALA A 22 -4.90 -6.90 2.47
N LYS A 23 -3.76 -7.55 2.27
CA LYS A 23 -3.37 -8.14 0.98
C LYS A 23 -4.40 -9.15 0.47
N ARG A 24 -4.81 -10.09 1.33
CA ARG A 24 -5.83 -11.11 0.97
C ARG A 24 -7.20 -10.49 0.68
N VAL A 25 -7.62 -9.49 1.45
CA VAL A 25 -8.86 -8.76 1.17
C VAL A 25 -8.75 -8.04 -0.17
N TYR A 26 -7.62 -7.39 -0.46
CA TYR A 26 -7.39 -6.73 -1.74
C TYR A 26 -7.44 -7.70 -2.93
N GLU A 27 -6.82 -8.87 -2.82
CA GLU A 27 -6.91 -9.94 -3.82
C GLU A 27 -8.36 -10.37 -4.04
N LEU A 28 -9.12 -10.57 -2.96
CA LEU A 28 -10.54 -10.88 -3.04
C LEU A 28 -11.29 -9.79 -3.81
N LEU A 29 -11.13 -8.51 -3.44
CA LEU A 29 -11.81 -7.38 -4.08
C LEU A 29 -11.44 -7.25 -5.57
N CYS A 30 -10.18 -7.53 -5.93
CA CYS A 30 -9.71 -7.51 -7.31
C CYS A 30 -10.46 -8.51 -8.21
N MET A 31 -10.95 -9.63 -7.67
CA MET A 31 -11.77 -10.58 -8.44
C MET A 31 -13.12 -9.98 -8.86
N TYR A 32 -13.64 -9.02 -8.09
CA TYR A 32 -14.95 -8.40 -8.32
C TYR A 32 -14.85 -7.02 -8.98
N LYS A 33 -13.64 -6.48 -9.20
CA LYS A 33 -13.43 -5.12 -9.74
C LYS A 33 -14.02 -4.90 -11.14
N ASN A 34 -14.11 -5.97 -11.94
CA ASN A 34 -14.63 -5.94 -13.31
C ASN A 34 -16.10 -6.38 -13.41
N MET A 35 -16.75 -6.67 -12.28
CA MET A 35 -18.17 -7.03 -12.28
C MET A 35 -19.04 -5.79 -12.50
N LYS A 36 -20.12 -5.97 -13.26
CA LYS A 36 -21.12 -4.92 -13.52
C LYS A 36 -21.75 -4.45 -12.21
N ASP A 37 -22.06 -5.41 -11.34
CA ASP A 37 -22.50 -5.16 -9.98
C ASP A 37 -21.29 -5.06 -9.06
N LYS A 38 -21.09 -3.87 -8.52
CA LYS A 38 -19.97 -3.52 -7.64
C LYS A 38 -20.16 -4.01 -6.20
N THR A 39 -21.13 -4.87 -5.96
CA THR A 39 -21.50 -5.36 -4.64
C THR A 39 -21.57 -6.87 -4.61
N PHE A 40 -21.05 -7.49 -3.55
CA PHE A 40 -21.16 -8.92 -3.35
C PHE A 40 -21.28 -9.28 -1.87
N LYS A 41 -21.89 -10.43 -1.58
CA LYS A 41 -22.07 -10.95 -0.22
C LYS A 41 -21.26 -12.22 -0.05
N ARG A 42 -20.75 -12.43 1.16
CA ARG A 42 -20.06 -13.67 1.55
C ARG A 42 -20.44 -14.11 2.94
N ASN A 43 -20.63 -15.43 3.10
CA ASN A 43 -20.81 -16.03 4.41
C ASN A 43 -19.58 -15.76 5.30
N LEU A 44 -19.80 -15.49 6.59
CA LEU A 44 -18.74 -15.11 7.50
C LEU A 44 -17.67 -16.19 7.67
N VAL A 45 -18.07 -17.47 7.73
CA VAL A 45 -17.12 -18.58 7.88
C VAL A 45 -16.32 -18.76 6.59
N GLU A 46 -17.00 -18.76 5.44
CA GLU A 46 -16.34 -18.84 4.13
C GLU A 46 -15.33 -17.70 3.94
N LEU A 47 -15.73 -16.46 4.24
CA LEU A 47 -14.88 -15.30 4.16
C LEU A 47 -13.64 -15.44 5.06
N LYS A 48 -13.82 -15.85 6.32
CA LYS A 48 -12.70 -16.05 7.24
C LYS A 48 -11.73 -17.12 6.75
N THR A 49 -12.23 -18.20 6.14
CA THR A 49 -11.39 -19.25 5.55
C THR A 49 -10.63 -18.73 4.32
N MET A 50 -11.30 -17.98 3.43
CA MET A 50 -10.65 -17.35 2.26
C MET A 50 -9.54 -16.38 2.68
N LEU A 51 -9.75 -15.62 3.76
CA LEU A 51 -8.77 -14.70 4.31
C LEU A 51 -7.73 -15.39 5.21
N TRP A 52 -7.81 -16.72 5.37
CA TRP A 52 -6.96 -17.54 6.24
C TRP A 52 -6.92 -16.98 7.69
N VAL A 53 -8.04 -16.44 8.15
CA VAL A 53 -8.30 -16.15 9.56
C VAL A 53 -8.66 -17.44 10.28
N ILE A 54 -9.45 -18.27 9.60
CA ILE A 54 -9.59 -19.69 9.91
C ILE A 54 -8.52 -20.40 9.11
N ASP A 55 -7.62 -21.09 9.80
CA ASP A 55 -6.63 -21.96 9.15
C ASP A 55 -7.37 -23.13 8.47
N PRO A 56 -7.28 -23.29 7.14
CA PRO A 56 -7.99 -24.33 6.42
C PRO A 56 -7.50 -25.75 6.75
N LYS A 57 -6.30 -25.90 7.33
CA LYS A 57 -5.74 -27.20 7.72
C LYS A 57 -6.16 -27.60 9.13
N THR A 58 -6.08 -26.66 10.06
CA THR A 58 -6.30 -26.94 11.49
C THR A 58 -7.70 -26.56 11.97
N GLY A 59 -8.45 -25.76 11.20
CA GLY A 59 -9.75 -25.22 11.58
C GLY A 59 -9.68 -24.12 12.66
N LYS A 60 -8.47 -23.74 13.10
CA LYS A 60 -8.31 -22.75 14.17
C LYS A 60 -8.70 -21.35 13.69
N ASP A 61 -9.70 -20.77 14.33
CA ASP A 61 -10.11 -19.38 14.09
C ASP A 61 -9.29 -18.42 14.97
N SER A 62 -8.48 -17.57 14.33
CA SER A 62 -7.65 -16.58 15.02
C SER A 62 -8.49 -15.44 15.61
N TYR A 63 -9.67 -15.18 15.06
CA TYR A 63 -10.58 -14.13 15.51
C TYR A 63 -12.03 -14.64 15.61
N PRO A 64 -12.34 -15.52 16.58
CA PRO A 64 -13.66 -16.18 16.68
C PRO A 64 -14.82 -15.19 16.75
N SER A 65 -14.64 -14.11 17.52
CA SER A 65 -15.65 -13.06 17.67
C SER A 65 -15.70 -12.13 16.45
N TRP A 66 -16.91 -11.76 16.02
CA TRP A 66 -17.13 -10.74 14.98
C TRP A 66 -16.37 -9.46 15.28
N THR A 67 -16.42 -8.95 16.51
CA THR A 67 -15.74 -7.68 16.87
C THR A 67 -14.24 -7.75 16.65
N TRP A 68 -13.62 -8.90 16.92
CA TRP A 68 -12.18 -9.10 16.72
C TRP A 68 -11.85 -9.23 15.23
N PHE A 69 -12.65 -9.98 14.48
CA PHE A 69 -12.50 -10.08 13.03
C PHE A 69 -12.67 -8.70 12.36
N GLN A 70 -13.70 -7.96 12.74
CA GLN A 70 -13.98 -6.63 12.24
C GLN A 70 -12.78 -5.69 12.48
N ARG A 71 -12.36 -5.55 13.74
CA ARG A 71 -11.30 -4.60 14.12
C ARG A 71 -9.93 -4.95 13.56
N ASN A 72 -9.57 -6.24 13.57
CA ASN A 72 -8.20 -6.67 13.24
C ASN A 72 -8.02 -7.10 11.77
N VAL A 73 -9.12 -7.25 11.02
CA VAL A 73 -9.07 -7.69 9.61
C VAL A 73 -9.74 -6.67 8.71
N LEU A 74 -11.04 -6.45 8.88
CA LEU A 74 -11.82 -5.63 7.95
C LEU A 74 -11.47 -4.14 8.06
N ASP A 75 -11.38 -3.60 9.28
CA ASP A 75 -11.09 -2.17 9.50
C ASP A 75 -9.65 -1.81 9.08
N ILE A 76 -8.70 -2.72 9.34
CA ILE A 76 -7.32 -2.57 8.86
C ILE A 76 -7.29 -2.60 7.34
N ALA A 77 -7.98 -3.55 6.71
CA ALA A 77 -8.07 -3.64 5.26
C ALA A 77 -8.71 -2.39 4.64
N VAL A 78 -9.80 -1.87 5.22
CA VAL A 78 -10.42 -0.61 4.77
C VAL A 78 -9.42 0.54 4.82
N LYS A 79 -8.71 0.71 5.94
CA LYS A 79 -7.73 1.79 6.11
C LYS A 79 -6.60 1.69 5.09
N GLU A 80 -6.01 0.51 4.92
CA GLU A 80 -4.85 0.35 4.03
C GLU A 80 -5.25 0.38 2.56
N ILE A 81 -6.30 -0.34 2.15
CA ILE A 81 -6.70 -0.46 0.74
C ILE A 81 -7.21 0.88 0.22
N ASN A 82 -8.10 1.55 0.97
CA ASN A 82 -8.67 2.82 0.53
C ASN A 82 -7.63 3.94 0.49
N GLY A 83 -6.57 3.87 1.30
CA GLY A 83 -5.48 4.84 1.29
C GLY A 83 -4.42 4.57 0.21
N HIS A 84 -4.06 3.31 0.01
CA HIS A 84 -2.83 2.97 -0.72
C HIS A 84 -3.04 2.37 -2.11
N THR A 85 -4.27 1.96 -2.47
CA THR A 85 -4.51 1.27 -3.76
C THR A 85 -5.40 2.08 -4.72
N ASP A 86 -5.64 1.54 -5.92
CA ASP A 86 -6.57 2.03 -6.96
C ASP A 86 -8.00 1.52 -6.75
N ILE A 87 -8.21 0.69 -5.73
CA ILE A 87 -9.52 0.19 -5.33
C ILE A 87 -9.85 0.81 -3.98
N THR A 88 -11.11 1.20 -3.82
CA THR A 88 -11.68 1.51 -2.52
C THR A 88 -12.86 0.60 -2.27
N PHE A 89 -13.16 0.32 -1.01
CA PHE A 89 -14.33 -0.47 -0.67
C PHE A 89 -14.92 -0.04 0.68
N ASN A 90 -16.18 -0.41 0.87
CA ASN A 90 -16.82 -0.44 2.17
C ASN A 90 -17.47 -1.81 2.38
N TYR A 91 -17.87 -2.08 3.63
CA TYR A 91 -18.56 -3.32 3.97
C TYR A 91 -19.67 -3.08 4.99
N LYS A 92 -20.65 -3.99 5.01
CA LYS A 92 -21.75 -4.00 6.00
C LYS A 92 -21.98 -5.42 6.50
N PRO A 93 -22.11 -5.62 7.82
CA PRO A 93 -22.51 -6.92 8.37
C PRO A 93 -23.99 -7.19 8.11
N ILE A 94 -24.31 -8.42 7.72
CA ILE A 94 -25.68 -8.93 7.61
C ILE A 94 -25.94 -9.84 8.81
N TYR A 95 -27.00 -9.53 9.55
CA TYR A 95 -27.35 -10.23 10.77
C TYR A 95 -28.31 -11.38 10.50
N GLY A 96 -28.02 -12.54 11.09
CA GLY A 96 -28.89 -13.70 11.05
C GLY A 96 -30.02 -13.62 12.08
N ASN A 97 -30.85 -14.66 12.10
CA ASN A 97 -31.88 -14.81 13.12
C ASN A 97 -31.30 -15.38 14.41
N ARG A 98 -31.88 -14.96 15.54
CA ARG A 98 -31.59 -15.53 16.87
C ARG A 98 -32.91 -15.67 17.62
N PRO A 99 -33.29 -16.88 18.07
CA PRO A 99 -34.40 -17.02 19.01
C PRO A 99 -33.98 -16.49 20.38
N GLY A 100 -34.85 -15.71 21.02
CA GLY A 100 -34.64 -15.17 22.37
C GLY A 100 -33.98 -13.79 22.46
N ARG A 101 -33.56 -13.40 23.67
CA ARG A 101 -32.99 -12.08 23.98
C ARG A 101 -31.47 -12.08 23.74
N GLY A 102 -30.95 -11.11 22.99
CA GLY A 102 -29.52 -10.93 22.75
C GLY A 102 -29.18 -10.34 21.38
N ARG A 103 -27.91 -10.01 21.13
CA ARG A 103 -27.46 -9.51 19.82
C ARG A 103 -27.56 -10.62 18.77
N LYS A 104 -28.17 -10.29 17.62
CA LYS A 104 -28.19 -11.16 16.44
C LYS A 104 -26.76 -11.42 15.95
N PRO A 105 -26.42 -12.66 15.56
CA PRO A 105 -25.09 -12.96 15.04
C PRO A 105 -24.91 -12.36 13.65
N VAL A 106 -23.68 -12.02 13.28
CA VAL A 106 -23.34 -11.71 11.89
C VAL A 106 -23.17 -13.02 11.14
N VAL A 107 -23.88 -13.19 10.03
CA VAL A 107 -23.85 -14.41 9.21
C VAL A 107 -23.17 -14.19 7.87
N GLU A 108 -23.26 -12.97 7.34
CA GLU A 108 -22.63 -12.60 6.07
C GLU A 108 -22.05 -11.19 6.16
N VAL A 109 -21.16 -10.89 5.22
CA VAL A 109 -20.62 -9.55 5.00
C VAL A 109 -20.90 -9.16 3.56
N GLU A 110 -21.52 -8.02 3.38
CA GLU A 110 -21.70 -7.38 2.08
C GLU A 110 -20.58 -6.39 1.84
N PHE A 111 -19.95 -6.47 0.68
CA PHE A 111 -18.91 -5.55 0.23
C PHE A 111 -19.43 -4.70 -0.92
N ALA A 112 -19.05 -3.44 -0.96
CA ALA A 112 -19.19 -2.59 -2.14
C ALA A 112 -17.81 -2.08 -2.57
N VAL A 113 -17.47 -2.30 -3.84
CA VAL A 113 -16.13 -2.06 -4.41
C VAL A 113 -16.20 -0.95 -5.43
N PHE A 114 -15.34 0.06 -5.28
CA PHE A 114 -15.29 1.20 -6.16
C PHE A 114 -13.90 1.33 -6.74
N TYR A 115 -13.80 1.19 -8.06
CA TYR A 115 -12.58 1.56 -8.76
C TYR A 115 -12.42 3.07 -8.69
N GLN A 116 -11.29 3.51 -8.17
CA GLN A 116 -10.86 4.88 -8.31
C GLN A 116 -9.74 4.84 -9.33
N ALA A 117 -9.95 5.45 -10.49
CA ALA A 117 -8.82 5.80 -11.33
C ALA A 117 -8.00 6.79 -10.50
N LYS A 118 -7.03 6.29 -9.72
CA LYS A 118 -6.00 7.16 -9.17
C LYS A 118 -5.45 7.88 -10.39
N PRO A 119 -5.48 9.22 -10.44
CA PRO A 119 -4.77 9.92 -11.50
C PRO A 119 -3.39 9.29 -11.50
N GLU A 120 -3.00 8.75 -12.66
CA GLU A 120 -1.67 8.19 -12.85
C GLU A 120 -0.72 9.16 -12.15
N PRO A 121 0.02 8.72 -11.10
CA PRO A 121 0.76 9.66 -10.27
C PRO A 121 1.55 10.49 -11.24
N ALA A 122 1.22 11.80 -11.30
CA ALA A 122 1.74 12.70 -12.32
C ALA A 122 3.20 12.31 -12.51
N PRO A 123 3.61 11.90 -13.73
CA PRO A 123 4.80 11.10 -13.96
C PRO A 123 5.85 11.62 -13.01
N LEU A 124 6.26 10.76 -12.04
CA LEU A 124 7.12 11.17 -10.93
C LEU A 124 8.12 12.14 -11.52
N PRO A 125 8.23 13.39 -11.00
CA PRO A 125 9.05 14.40 -11.63
C PRO A 125 10.36 13.73 -11.97
N ASP A 126 10.79 13.91 -13.21
CA ASP A 126 11.88 13.15 -13.80
C ASP A 126 13.02 13.03 -12.79
N LEU A 127 13.74 11.90 -12.75
CA LEU A 127 14.70 11.64 -11.67
C LEU A 127 15.69 12.82 -11.53
N HIS A 128 16.03 13.45 -12.65
CA HIS A 128 16.74 14.73 -12.72
C HIS A 128 16.02 15.88 -11.96
N GLU A 129 14.75 16.12 -12.25
CA GLU A 129 13.93 17.14 -11.57
C GLU A 129 13.84 16.90 -10.06
N ARG A 130 13.73 15.64 -9.60
CA ARG A 130 13.77 15.31 -8.16
C ARG A 130 15.13 15.68 -7.55
N LEU A 131 16.22 15.30 -8.19
CA LEU A 131 17.58 15.61 -7.74
C LEU A 131 17.79 17.12 -7.59
N VAL A 132 17.31 17.92 -8.55
CA VAL A 132 17.46 19.38 -8.54
C VAL A 132 16.48 20.05 -7.57
N LYS A 133 15.18 19.80 -7.69
CA LYS A 133 14.16 20.55 -6.94
C LYS A 133 14.04 20.11 -5.49
N LEU A 134 14.04 18.80 -5.22
CA LEU A 134 13.83 18.26 -3.88
C LEU A 134 15.15 18.11 -3.13
N PHE A 135 16.18 17.58 -3.79
CA PHE A 135 17.48 17.34 -3.17
C PHE A 135 18.45 18.51 -3.36
N ARG A 136 18.03 19.60 -3.99
CA ARG A 136 18.78 20.87 -4.10
C ARG A 136 20.17 20.71 -4.74
N LEU A 137 20.33 19.70 -5.60
CA LEU A 137 21.52 19.56 -6.42
C LEU A 137 21.52 20.57 -7.55
N ARG A 138 22.71 20.93 -8.03
CA ARG A 138 22.81 21.64 -9.30
C ARG A 138 22.50 20.69 -10.47
N PRO A 139 22.05 21.20 -11.63
CA PRO A 139 21.79 20.37 -12.80
C PRO A 139 22.99 19.51 -13.22
N ASP A 140 24.21 20.07 -13.24
CA ASP A 140 25.46 19.35 -13.55
C ASP A 140 25.69 18.13 -12.63
N GLN A 141 25.35 18.30 -11.35
CA GLN A 141 25.47 17.26 -10.35
C GLN A 141 24.41 16.17 -10.56
N ALA A 142 23.19 16.55 -10.91
CA ALA A 142 22.11 15.61 -11.20
C ALA A 142 22.42 14.77 -12.44
N ASP A 143 22.89 15.40 -13.52
CA ASP A 143 23.31 14.71 -14.75
C ASP A 143 24.44 13.71 -14.48
N THR A 144 25.44 14.12 -13.68
CA THR A 144 26.55 13.23 -13.30
C THR A 144 26.03 12.00 -12.57
N ILE A 145 25.13 12.17 -11.60
CA ILE A 145 24.54 11.05 -10.83
C ILE A 145 23.76 10.08 -11.73
N LEU A 146 22.99 10.61 -12.68
CA LEU A 146 22.21 9.81 -13.61
C LEU A 146 23.12 9.01 -14.57
N ALA A 147 24.30 9.53 -14.89
CA ALA A 147 25.27 8.85 -15.72
C ALA A 147 26.10 7.79 -14.97
N THR A 148 26.38 7.98 -13.68
CA THR A 148 27.25 7.09 -12.89
C THR A 148 26.54 6.03 -12.06
N HIS A 149 25.24 6.20 -11.78
CA HIS A 149 24.50 5.31 -10.87
C HIS A 149 23.23 4.75 -11.50
N SER A 150 22.88 3.51 -11.15
CA SER A 150 21.59 2.94 -11.55
C SER A 150 20.43 3.63 -10.81
N THR A 151 19.26 3.62 -11.43
CA THR A 151 18.06 4.24 -10.86
C THR A 151 17.68 3.68 -9.49
N GLU A 152 17.92 2.39 -9.24
CA GLU A 152 17.67 1.72 -7.96
C GLU A 152 18.61 2.24 -6.86
N VAL A 153 19.89 2.40 -7.19
CA VAL A 153 20.89 2.94 -6.25
C VAL A 153 20.54 4.37 -5.87
N ILE A 154 20.19 5.20 -6.87
CA ILE A 154 19.77 6.58 -6.66
C ILE A 154 18.55 6.61 -5.75
N ASN A 155 17.48 5.90 -6.10
CA ASN A 155 16.25 5.89 -5.30
C ASN A 155 16.47 5.41 -3.86
N ARG A 156 17.30 4.39 -3.64
CA ARG A 156 17.64 3.91 -2.29
C ARG A 156 18.34 4.99 -1.47
N GLN A 157 19.37 5.63 -2.04
CA GLN A 157 20.10 6.68 -1.33
C GLN A 157 19.24 7.92 -1.07
N LEU A 158 18.39 8.31 -2.02
CA LEU A 158 17.44 9.42 -1.84
C LEU A 158 16.45 9.15 -0.70
N TYR A 159 15.97 7.91 -0.55
CA TYR A 159 15.12 7.51 0.57
C TYR A 159 15.82 7.69 1.92
N ASP A 160 17.06 7.22 2.04
CA ASP A 160 17.86 7.34 3.27
C ASP A 160 18.14 8.81 3.62
N ILE A 161 18.42 9.65 2.61
CA ILE A 161 18.63 11.09 2.78
C ILE A 161 17.35 11.76 3.27
N GLN A 162 16.20 11.42 2.69
CA GLN A 162 14.91 11.99 3.08
C GLN A 162 14.56 11.63 4.53
N ALA A 163 14.76 10.38 4.94
CA ALA A 163 14.55 9.95 6.32
C ALA A 163 15.42 10.76 7.31
N LYS A 164 16.71 10.95 7.01
CA LYS A 164 17.61 11.75 7.85
C LYS A 164 17.27 13.25 7.86
N THR A 165 16.69 13.76 6.78
CA THR A 165 16.25 15.16 6.67
C THR A 165 15.03 15.40 7.53
N VAL A 166 14.06 14.48 7.50
CA VAL A 166 12.85 14.53 8.37
C VAL A 166 13.22 14.46 9.84
N ASP A 167 14.22 13.64 10.20
CA ASP A 167 14.80 13.57 11.55
C ASP A 167 15.54 14.85 11.99
N GLY A 168 15.68 15.86 11.12
CA GLY A 168 16.44 17.09 11.39
C GLY A 168 17.97 16.90 11.44
N LYS A 169 18.48 15.71 11.07
CA LYS A 169 19.91 15.38 11.09
C LYS A 169 20.69 15.99 9.91
N VAL A 170 19.98 16.49 8.89
CA VAL A 170 20.58 17.09 7.69
C VAL A 170 20.30 18.60 7.67
N LYS A 171 21.33 19.41 7.90
CA LYS A 171 21.22 20.88 7.88
C LYS A 171 21.09 21.47 6.47
N ASN A 172 21.81 20.90 5.50
CA ASN A 172 21.75 21.31 4.09
C ASN A 172 21.61 20.06 3.23
N VAL A 173 20.41 19.87 2.68
CA VAL A 173 20.07 18.69 1.87
C VAL A 173 20.95 18.62 0.61
N GLY A 174 21.18 19.73 -0.09
CA GLY A 174 21.99 19.74 -1.31
C GLY A 174 23.44 19.32 -1.08
N SER A 175 24.11 19.92 -0.10
CA SER A 175 25.49 19.55 0.23
C SER A 175 25.59 18.11 0.75
N TYR A 176 24.61 17.65 1.53
CA TYR A 176 24.58 16.28 2.04
C TYR A 176 24.37 15.27 0.92
N THR A 177 23.38 15.50 0.04
CA THR A 177 23.12 14.66 -1.13
C THR A 177 24.37 14.59 -2.02
N ALA A 178 24.97 15.72 -2.37
CA ALA A 178 26.19 15.75 -3.18
C ALA A 178 27.30 14.89 -2.58
N LYS A 179 27.50 14.99 -1.26
CA LYS A 179 28.49 14.17 -0.53
C LYS A 179 28.15 12.67 -0.56
N VAL A 180 26.87 12.30 -0.42
CA VAL A 180 26.43 10.89 -0.47
C VAL A 180 26.73 10.25 -1.83
N PHE A 181 26.62 11.03 -2.91
CA PHE A 181 26.95 10.61 -4.27
C PHE A 181 28.41 10.88 -4.68
N GLY A 182 29.28 11.28 -3.73
CA GLY A 182 30.71 11.50 -4.00
C GLY A 182 31.03 12.70 -4.90
N LEU A 183 30.10 13.65 -5.03
CA LEU A 183 30.28 14.84 -5.87
C LEU A 183 31.02 15.96 -5.12
N GLU A 184 31.77 16.77 -5.87
CA GLU A 184 32.44 17.94 -5.32
C GLU A 184 31.43 18.97 -4.80
N THR A 185 31.52 19.25 -3.50
CA THR A 185 30.85 20.40 -2.90
C THR A 185 31.82 21.56 -2.88
N LYS A 186 31.55 22.65 -3.61
CA LYS A 186 32.29 23.93 -3.44
C LYS A 186 32.04 24.44 -2.02
N GLY A 187 32.84 23.98 -1.07
CA GLY A 187 32.87 24.45 0.30
C GLY A 187 33.86 25.60 0.39
N LYS A 188 33.34 26.81 0.63
CA LYS A 188 34.04 28.05 1.03
C LYS A 188 35.56 27.90 1.17
N GLU A 189 36.31 28.45 0.20
CA GLU A 189 37.63 29.00 0.51
C GLU A 189 37.44 29.99 1.68
N LYS A 190 38.13 29.74 2.78
CA LYS A 190 38.33 30.71 3.85
C LYS A 190 39.45 31.64 3.46
#